data_AF-A0A367ZSI1-F1
#
_entry.id   AF-A0A367ZSI1-F1
#
_cell.length_a   1.000
_cell.length_b   1.000
_cell.length_c   1.000
_cell.angle_alpha   90.00
_cell.angle_beta   90.00
_cell.angle_gamma   90.00
#
_symmetry.space_group_name_H-M   'P 1'
#
loop_
_entity.id
_entity.type
_entity.pdbx_description
1 polymer ?
#
loop_
_entity_poly.entity_id
_entity_poly.type
_entity_poly.pdbx_seq_one_letter_code
_entity_poly.pdbx_strand_id
1 'polypeptide(L)'
;MRTRGVPHQRARCRPRWSSGWRGLTIIELLVVTTILSLMAALMFPTYRLMQQRDRENRLREILTDVRAARDAYKSYVSRQMWAKIEAANTNQGVRQKAFKQALASASQLGYLYPLNPSSFTNPIHAPGASFTVATDPVTPSDDPAEGVSVSVNRLFLRRIPPHPFTSWSPYARWEFVPAAGGSGRVASEAWTSSMVGVMDIRSVGAGLAIDGTNTDDW
;
A
#
# COMPACT_ATOMS: atom_id res chain seq x y z
N MET A 1 84.08 1.00 -7.81
CA MET A 1 83.69 -0.35 -7.36
C MET A 1 82.30 -0.66 -7.91
N ARG A 2 82.14 -1.84 -8.51
CA ARG A 2 81.02 -2.29 -9.34
C ARG A 2 80.27 -3.40 -8.60
N THR A 3 78.97 -3.26 -8.36
CA THR A 3 78.01 -4.38 -8.16
C THR A 3 76.63 -3.87 -8.58
N ARG A 4 76.24 -4.07 -9.85
CA ARG A 4 75.27 -5.07 -10.32
C ARG A 4 73.96 -5.08 -9.51
N GLY A 5 72.87 -4.64 -10.14
CA GLY A 5 71.51 -4.78 -9.64
C GLY A 5 70.95 -6.19 -9.79
N VAL A 6 69.82 -6.44 -9.12
CA VAL A 6 68.93 -7.59 -9.37
C VAL A 6 67.49 -7.16 -9.07
N PRO A 7 66.56 -7.25 -10.04
CA PRO A 7 65.12 -7.13 -9.76
C PRO A 7 64.54 -8.49 -9.38
N HIS A 8 63.96 -8.62 -8.18
CA HIS A 8 63.16 -9.78 -7.83
C HIS A 8 61.72 -9.60 -8.31
N GLN A 9 61.47 -10.05 -9.54
CA GLN A 9 60.14 -10.33 -10.07
C GLN A 9 59.55 -11.53 -9.31
N ARG A 10 58.46 -11.32 -8.55
CA ARG A 10 57.64 -12.45 -8.09
C ARG A 10 56.72 -12.87 -9.22
N ALA A 11 57.02 -14.06 -9.74
CA ALA A 11 56.28 -14.74 -10.79
C ALA A 11 54.79 -14.83 -10.44
N ARG A 12 53.96 -14.27 -11.32
CA ARG A 12 52.51 -14.53 -11.31
C ARG A 12 52.31 -15.96 -11.82
N CYS A 13 51.97 -16.89 -10.93
CA CYS A 13 51.44 -18.19 -11.34
C CYS A 13 50.08 -17.95 -12.00
N ARG A 14 50.07 -17.86 -13.33
CA ARG A 14 48.85 -17.94 -14.13
C ARG A 14 48.36 -19.39 -14.08
N PRO A 15 47.10 -19.67 -13.72
CA PRO A 15 46.56 -21.01 -13.90
C PRO A 15 46.48 -21.27 -15.40
N ARG A 16 47.45 -22.03 -15.94
CA ARG A 16 47.42 -22.50 -17.32
C ARG A 16 46.43 -23.64 -17.39
N TRP A 17 45.18 -23.33 -17.65
CA TRP A 17 44.20 -24.31 -18.10
C TRP A 17 44.68 -24.76 -19.48
N SER A 18 45.49 -25.82 -19.51
CA SER A 18 45.89 -26.46 -20.76
C SER A 18 44.66 -27.14 -21.32
N SER A 19 43.92 -26.42 -22.13
CA SER A 19 42.85 -26.95 -22.97
C SER A 19 43.51 -27.85 -24.02
N GLY A 20 43.48 -29.15 -23.78
CA GLY A 20 43.64 -30.14 -24.84
C GLY A 20 42.36 -30.12 -25.66
N TRP A 21 42.39 -29.41 -26.79
CA TRP A 21 41.29 -29.42 -27.76
C TRP A 21 41.26 -30.80 -28.43
N ARG A 22 40.66 -31.78 -27.75
CA ARG A 22 40.17 -33.00 -28.37
C ARG A 22 38.91 -32.61 -29.16
N GLY A 23 38.81 -33.03 -30.42
CA GLY A 23 37.68 -32.68 -31.28
C GLY A 23 36.36 -33.11 -30.65
N LEU A 24 35.36 -32.21 -30.63
CA LEU A 24 34.00 -32.50 -30.20
C LEU A 24 33.38 -33.56 -31.11
N THR A 25 32.88 -34.64 -30.53
CA THR A 25 32.15 -35.66 -31.29
C THR A 25 30.68 -35.26 -31.44
N ILE A 26 30.01 -35.70 -32.52
CA ILE A 26 28.58 -35.42 -32.75
C ILE A 26 27.72 -35.91 -31.59
N ILE A 27 28.08 -37.06 -31.00
CA ILE A 27 27.34 -37.64 -29.87
C ILE A 27 27.45 -36.79 -28.60
N GLU A 28 28.61 -36.18 -28.34
CA GLU A 28 28.79 -35.29 -27.18
C GLU A 28 27.93 -34.03 -27.32
N LEU A 29 27.90 -33.43 -28.52
CA LEU A 29 27.00 -32.31 -28.81
C LEU A 29 25.53 -32.72 -28.62
N LEU A 30 25.13 -33.91 -29.06
CA LEU A 30 23.76 -34.42 -28.91
C LEU A 30 23.39 -34.60 -27.44
N VAL A 31 24.25 -35.23 -26.63
CA VAL A 31 24.00 -35.44 -25.20
C VAL A 31 23.95 -34.11 -24.45
N VAL A 32 24.86 -33.17 -24.71
CA VAL A 32 24.87 -31.86 -24.05
C VAL A 32 23.63 -31.05 -24.42
N THR A 33 23.27 -30.99 -25.70
CA THR A 33 22.09 -30.24 -26.14
C THR A 33 20.78 -30.84 -25.65
N THR A 34 20.69 -32.17 -25.52
CA THR A 34 19.49 -32.83 -24.95
C THR A 34 19.35 -32.56 -23.45
N ILE A 35 20.45 -32.57 -22.68
CA ILE A 35 20.40 -32.21 -21.26
C ILE A 35 20.02 -30.73 -21.09
N LEU A 36 20.61 -29.84 -21.89
CA LEU A 36 20.30 -28.40 -21.85
C LEU A 36 18.83 -28.13 -22.21
N SER A 37 18.28 -28.80 -23.24
CA SER A 37 16.88 -28.61 -23.62
C SER A 37 15.92 -29.09 -22.53
N LEU A 38 16.22 -30.21 -21.87
CA LEU A 38 15.43 -30.71 -20.75
C LEU A 38 15.44 -29.73 -19.57
N MET A 39 16.61 -29.18 -19.21
CA MET A 39 16.69 -28.18 -18.14
C MET A 39 15.93 -26.90 -18.49
N ALA A 40 16.03 -26.44 -19.74
CA ALA A 40 15.33 -25.25 -20.20
C ALA A 40 13.80 -25.41 -20.08
N ALA A 41 13.27 -26.59 -20.39
CA ALA A 41 11.83 -26.87 -20.28
C ALA A 41 11.30 -26.74 -18.84
N LEU A 42 12.08 -27.15 -17.83
CA LEU A 42 11.68 -27.09 -16.43
C LEU A 42 11.78 -25.68 -15.81
N MET A 43 12.63 -24.80 -16.36
CA MET A 43 12.84 -23.46 -15.80
C MET A 43 11.72 -22.46 -16.08
N PHE A 44 10.95 -22.65 -17.15
CA PHE A 44 9.89 -21.71 -17.51
C PHE A 44 8.73 -21.59 -16.50
N PRO A 45 8.12 -22.70 -16.03
CA PRO A 45 7.00 -22.61 -15.07
C PRO A 45 7.43 -22.05 -13.71
N THR A 46 8.63 -22.38 -13.24
CA THR A 46 9.15 -21.89 -11.95
C THR A 46 9.36 -20.38 -11.96
N TYR A 47 9.84 -19.83 -13.08
CA TYR A 47 10.00 -18.39 -13.25
C TYR A 47 8.67 -17.62 -13.16
N ARG A 48 7.60 -18.14 -13.77
CA ARG A 48 6.26 -17.52 -13.71
C ARG A 48 5.71 -17.50 -12.28
N LEU A 49 5.88 -18.59 -11.53
CA LEU A 49 5.45 -18.68 -10.12
C LEU A 49 6.21 -17.70 -9.23
N MET A 50 7.52 -17.56 -9.44
CA MET A 50 8.32 -16.59 -8.69
C MET A 50 7.83 -15.15 -8.94
N GLN A 51 7.61 -14.78 -10.21
CA GLN A 51 7.07 -13.45 -10.54
C GLN A 51 5.69 -13.21 -9.93
N GLN A 52 4.82 -14.21 -9.94
CA GLN A 52 3.50 -14.11 -9.32
C GLN A 52 3.62 -13.88 -7.82
N ARG A 53 4.44 -14.67 -7.13
CA ARG A 53 4.68 -14.54 -5.69
C ARG A 53 5.22 -13.16 -5.32
N ASP A 54 6.16 -12.63 -6.09
CA ASP A 54 6.71 -11.29 -5.86
C ASP A 54 5.64 -10.19 -6.02
N ARG A 55 4.76 -10.31 -7.02
CA ARG A 55 3.64 -9.38 -7.22
C ARG A 55 2.60 -9.48 -6.10
N GLU A 56 2.28 -10.68 -5.63
CA GLU A 56 1.36 -10.91 -4.51
C GLU A 56 1.92 -10.35 -3.18
N ASN A 57 3.20 -10.60 -2.91
CA ASN A 57 3.87 -10.04 -1.74
C ASN A 57 3.82 -8.50 -1.77
N ARG A 58 4.15 -7.91 -2.92
CA ARG A 58 4.08 -6.46 -3.12
C ARG A 58 2.66 -5.93 -2.99
N LEU A 59 1.65 -6.67 -3.47
CA LEU A 59 0.25 -6.30 -3.33
C LEU A 59 -0.16 -6.24 -1.86
N ARG A 60 0.18 -7.27 -1.08
CA ARG A 60 -0.09 -7.35 0.35
C ARG A 60 0.61 -6.23 1.12
N GLU A 61 1.89 -5.98 0.83
CA GLU A 61 2.65 -4.87 1.41
C GLU A 61 1.96 -3.51 1.17
N ILE A 62 1.59 -3.21 -0.08
CA ILE A 62 0.91 -1.96 -0.42
C ILE A 62 -0.44 -1.85 0.30
N LEU A 63 -1.24 -2.92 0.35
CA LEU A 63 -2.53 -2.93 1.04
C LEU A 63 -2.36 -2.70 2.55
N THR A 64 -1.37 -3.33 3.17
CA THR A 64 -1.03 -3.11 4.58
C THR A 64 -0.61 -1.67 4.83
N ASP A 65 0.25 -1.10 4.00
CA ASP A 65 0.71 0.29 4.13
C ASP A 65 -0.45 1.30 4.01
N VAL A 66 -1.33 1.13 3.02
CA VAL A 66 -2.48 2.03 2.83
C VAL A 66 -3.51 1.89 3.95
N ARG A 67 -3.77 0.66 4.43
CA ARG A 67 -4.67 0.44 5.58
C ARG A 67 -4.08 1.00 6.87
N ALA A 68 -2.77 0.86 7.08
CA ALA A 68 -2.08 1.49 8.20
C ALA A 68 -2.16 3.03 8.12
N ALA A 69 -2.03 3.61 6.92
CA ALA A 69 -2.19 5.05 6.71
C ALA A 69 -3.64 5.52 7.02
N ARG A 70 -4.66 4.73 6.63
CA ARG A 70 -6.06 4.97 7.00
C ARG A 70 -6.27 4.92 8.52
N ASP A 71 -5.73 3.91 9.18
CA ASP A 71 -5.90 3.74 10.63
C ASP A 71 -5.17 4.86 11.39
N ALA A 72 -4.01 5.29 10.89
CA ALA A 72 -3.30 6.47 11.40
C ALA A 72 -4.13 7.75 11.24
N TYR A 73 -4.82 7.94 10.10
CA TYR A 73 -5.75 9.05 9.89
C TYR A 73 -6.88 9.04 10.92
N LYS A 74 -7.56 7.90 11.08
CA LYS A 74 -8.65 7.75 12.05
C LYS A 74 -8.18 8.09 13.46
N SER A 75 -7.02 7.58 13.88
CA SER A 75 -6.44 7.88 15.19
C SER A 75 -6.12 9.37 15.38
N TYR A 76 -5.66 10.04 14.32
CA TYR A 76 -5.34 11.47 14.34
C TYR A 76 -6.61 12.30 14.51
N VAL A 77 -7.65 12.03 13.72
CA VAL A 77 -8.94 12.72 13.81
C VAL A 77 -9.56 12.51 15.20
N SER A 78 -9.58 11.29 15.71
CA SER A 78 -10.10 11.00 17.05
C SER A 78 -9.34 11.75 18.16
N ARG A 79 -8.01 11.89 18.05
CA ARG A 79 -7.22 12.68 19.01
C ARG A 79 -7.53 14.18 18.94
N GLN A 80 -7.67 14.73 17.74
CA GLN A 80 -8.02 16.14 17.56
C GLN A 80 -9.44 16.44 18.07
N MET A 81 -10.38 15.54 17.78
CA MET A 81 -11.75 15.60 18.31
C MET A 81 -11.76 15.61 19.84
N TRP A 82 -11.01 14.70 20.45
CA TRP A 82 -10.87 14.64 21.90
C TRP A 82 -10.32 15.96 22.48
N ALA A 83 -9.23 16.48 21.90
CA ALA A 83 -8.60 17.72 22.36
C ALA A 83 -9.57 18.92 22.31
N LYS A 84 -10.42 19.00 21.27
CA LYS A 84 -11.42 20.07 21.17
C LYS A 84 -12.56 19.92 22.19
N ILE A 85 -13.04 18.70 22.42
CA ILE A 85 -14.08 18.42 23.43
C ILE A 85 -13.56 18.71 24.83
N GLU A 86 -12.31 18.35 25.10
CA GLU A 86 -11.63 18.63 26.36
C GLU A 86 -11.46 20.13 26.61
N ALA A 87 -11.17 20.92 25.57
CA ALA A 87 -11.12 22.37 25.66
C ALA A 87 -12.51 23.01 25.86
N ALA A 88 -13.58 22.39 25.33
CA ALA A 88 -14.94 22.92 25.41
C ALA A 88 -15.66 22.58 26.75
N ASN A 89 -15.24 21.53 27.45
CA ASN A 89 -15.95 21.01 28.63
C ASN A 89 -15.04 20.90 29.86
N THR A 90 -15.46 21.46 30.99
CA THR A 90 -14.72 21.33 32.27
C THR A 90 -15.00 20.01 32.99
N ASN A 91 -16.21 19.43 32.84
CA ASN A 91 -16.64 18.22 33.55
C ASN A 91 -16.22 16.93 32.84
N GLN A 92 -15.43 16.08 33.51
CA GLN A 92 -14.92 14.83 32.93
C GLN A 92 -16.01 13.85 32.46
N GLY A 93 -17.11 13.72 33.22
CA GLY A 93 -18.23 12.83 32.85
C GLY A 93 -18.99 13.28 31.61
N VAL A 94 -19.00 14.58 31.32
CA VAL A 94 -19.63 15.14 30.09
C VAL A 94 -18.72 14.91 28.89
N ARG A 95 -17.40 15.05 29.04
CA ARG A 95 -16.40 14.80 27.97
C ARG A 95 -16.55 13.42 27.35
N GLN A 96 -16.66 12.38 28.18
CA GLN A 96 -16.77 11.00 27.69
C GLN A 96 -18.07 10.76 26.91
N LYS A 97 -19.19 11.35 27.36
CA LYS A 97 -20.48 11.25 26.67
C LYS A 97 -20.47 12.02 25.35
N ALA A 98 -20.00 13.27 25.37
CA ALA A 98 -19.87 14.11 24.18
C ALA A 98 -18.95 13.46 23.14
N PHE A 99 -17.81 12.89 23.56
CA PHE A 99 -16.91 12.18 22.66
C PHE A 99 -17.54 10.94 22.03
N LYS A 100 -18.26 10.12 22.83
CA LYS A 100 -18.98 8.96 22.29
C LYS A 100 -20.01 9.38 21.24
N GLN A 101 -20.76 10.45 21.48
CA GLN A 101 -21.76 10.98 20.55
C GLN A 101 -21.11 11.56 19.29
N ALA A 102 -20.04 12.34 19.43
CA ALA A 102 -19.28 12.91 18.31
C ALA A 102 -18.62 11.82 17.44
N LEU A 103 -18.11 10.75 18.05
CA LEU A 103 -17.61 9.60 17.31
C LEU A 103 -18.71 8.88 16.54
N ALA A 104 -19.91 8.75 17.13
CA ALA A 104 -21.04 8.11 16.48
C ALA A 104 -21.49 8.92 15.24
N SER A 105 -21.69 10.23 15.38
CA SER A 105 -22.07 11.09 14.25
C SER A 105 -20.97 11.14 13.18
N ALA A 106 -19.70 11.32 13.57
CA ALA A 106 -18.59 11.32 12.62
C ALA A 106 -18.40 9.99 11.89
N SER A 107 -18.72 8.86 12.54
CA SER A 107 -18.69 7.54 11.90
C SER A 107 -19.78 7.38 10.86
N GLN A 108 -21.00 7.85 11.16
CA GLN A 108 -22.15 7.79 10.24
C GLN A 108 -21.93 8.65 9.01
N LEU A 109 -21.27 9.80 9.17
CA LEU A 109 -20.97 10.74 8.07
C LEU A 109 -19.69 10.38 7.31
N GLY A 110 -18.94 9.36 7.74
CA GLY A 110 -17.69 8.93 7.09
C GLY A 110 -16.46 9.82 7.36
N TYR A 111 -16.59 10.83 8.23
CA TYR A 111 -15.53 11.81 8.52
C TYR A 111 -14.36 11.29 9.34
N LEU A 112 -14.48 10.10 9.93
CA LEU A 112 -13.37 9.39 10.57
C LEU A 112 -12.33 8.85 9.58
N TYR A 113 -12.64 8.87 8.28
CA TYR A 113 -11.79 8.36 7.22
C TYR A 113 -11.39 9.49 6.25
N PRO A 114 -10.31 9.33 5.45
CA PRO A 114 -9.94 10.30 4.44
C PRO A 114 -11.09 10.56 3.47
N LEU A 115 -11.44 11.82 3.21
CA LEU A 115 -12.68 12.18 2.52
C LEU A 115 -12.85 11.50 1.15
N ASN A 116 -11.76 11.36 0.42
CA ASN A 116 -11.70 10.73 -0.90
C ASN A 116 -10.31 10.08 -1.12
N PRO A 117 -10.12 9.29 -2.18
CA PRO A 117 -8.84 8.64 -2.47
C PRO A 117 -7.65 9.60 -2.65
N SER A 118 -7.88 10.83 -3.12
CA SER A 118 -6.80 11.82 -3.28
C SER A 118 -6.33 12.41 -1.94
N SER A 119 -7.18 12.39 -0.91
CA SER A 119 -6.87 12.88 0.45
C SER A 119 -5.73 12.12 1.15
N PHE A 120 -5.37 10.91 0.69
CA PHE A 120 -4.21 10.19 1.22
C PHE A 120 -2.89 10.86 0.88
N THR A 121 -2.81 11.45 -0.32
CA THR A 121 -1.55 11.82 -0.99
C THR A 121 -1.30 13.31 -1.07
N ASN A 122 -2.38 14.10 -1.00
CA ASN A 122 -2.29 15.54 -0.87
C ASN A 122 -2.99 15.92 0.42
N PRO A 123 -2.33 16.67 1.32
CA PRO A 123 -3.03 17.31 2.41
C PRO A 123 -3.80 18.43 1.72
N ILE A 124 -5.02 18.15 1.26
CA ILE A 124 -5.84 19.24 0.78
C ILE A 124 -5.91 20.19 1.98
N HIS A 125 -5.72 21.50 1.77
CA HIS A 125 -6.33 22.52 2.63
C HIS A 125 -7.88 22.44 2.51
N ALA A 126 -8.43 21.25 2.24
CA ALA A 126 -9.81 20.93 2.44
C ALA A 126 -10.03 21.21 3.91
N PRO A 127 -11.16 21.83 4.28
CA PRO A 127 -11.57 21.83 5.66
C PRO A 127 -11.46 20.37 6.12
N GLY A 128 -10.46 20.08 6.95
CA GLY A 128 -10.33 18.76 7.55
C GLY A 128 -11.71 18.46 8.10
N ALA A 129 -12.25 17.31 7.70
CA ALA A 129 -13.66 16.96 7.82
C ALA A 129 -14.34 17.75 8.94
N SER A 130 -15.05 18.83 8.58
CA SER A 130 -15.69 19.70 9.56
C SER A 130 -16.87 18.91 10.10
N PHE A 131 -16.76 18.41 11.32
CA PHE A 131 -17.84 17.70 11.97
C PHE A 131 -18.47 18.59 13.04
N THR A 132 -19.75 18.40 13.28
CA THR A 132 -20.42 19.02 14.41
C THR A 132 -20.11 18.20 15.66
N VAL A 133 -19.21 18.68 16.53
CA VAL A 133 -19.23 18.23 17.93
C VAL A 133 -20.44 18.87 18.54
N ALA A 134 -21.47 18.07 18.81
CA ALA A 134 -22.52 18.47 19.72
C ALA A 134 -21.88 18.85 21.06
N THR A 135 -21.78 20.15 21.33
CA THR A 135 -21.29 20.69 22.61
C THR A 135 -22.33 20.54 23.71
N ASP A 136 -23.58 20.21 23.37
CA ASP A 136 -24.65 19.93 24.32
C ASP A 136 -25.01 18.43 24.35
N PRO A 137 -24.99 17.76 25.52
CA PRO A 137 -25.17 16.31 25.65
C PRO A 137 -26.60 15.81 25.41
N VAL A 138 -27.52 16.66 24.96
CA VAL A 138 -28.97 16.36 24.86
C VAL A 138 -29.51 16.49 23.43
N THR A 139 -28.88 17.26 22.55
CA THR A 139 -29.34 17.43 21.18
C THR A 139 -28.16 17.54 20.23
N PRO A 140 -27.93 16.54 19.33
CA PRO A 140 -27.03 16.75 18.22
C PRO A 140 -27.63 17.86 17.34
N SER A 141 -26.96 19.00 17.23
CA SER A 141 -27.27 19.99 16.20
C SER A 141 -26.55 19.61 14.91
N ASP A 142 -27.32 19.49 13.83
CA ASP A 142 -26.80 19.33 12.46
C ASP A 142 -26.34 20.67 11.87
N ASP A 143 -26.36 21.74 12.66
CA ASP A 143 -26.01 23.09 12.24
C ASP A 143 -24.48 23.26 12.18
N PRO A 144 -23.87 23.50 11.01
CA PRO A 144 -22.42 23.62 10.87
C PRO A 144 -21.82 24.78 11.68
N ALA A 145 -22.64 25.74 12.14
CA ALA A 145 -22.23 26.86 12.98
C ALA A 145 -21.97 26.49 14.45
N GLU A 146 -22.58 25.41 14.94
CA GLU A 146 -22.38 24.90 16.31
C GLU A 146 -21.34 23.77 16.37
N GLY A 147 -20.74 23.44 15.22
CA GLY A 147 -19.81 22.35 15.07
C GLY A 147 -18.35 22.71 15.33
N VAL A 148 -17.68 21.89 16.14
CA VAL A 148 -16.21 21.94 16.25
C VAL A 148 -15.54 21.32 15.02
N SER A 149 -14.97 22.17 14.18
CA SER A 149 -14.12 21.74 13.06
C SER A 149 -12.77 21.19 13.52
N VAL A 150 -12.35 20.07 12.93
CA VAL A 150 -11.02 19.47 13.12
C VAL A 150 -10.23 19.55 11.82
N SER A 151 -9.21 20.40 11.84
CA SER A 151 -8.27 20.51 10.73
C SER A 151 -7.29 19.33 10.71
N VAL A 152 -7.16 18.67 9.56
CA VAL A 152 -6.14 17.64 9.32
C VAL A 152 -5.01 18.25 8.52
N ASN A 153 -3.89 18.54 9.17
CA ASN A 153 -2.71 19.16 8.55
C ASN A 153 -1.52 18.20 8.44
N ARG A 154 -1.79 16.91 8.21
CA ARG A 154 -0.76 15.88 8.11
C ARG A 154 -1.03 14.96 6.94
N LEU A 155 0.04 14.61 6.23
CA LEU A 155 0.09 13.56 5.23
C LEU A 155 0.26 12.19 5.89
N PHE A 156 -0.55 11.23 5.48
CA PHE A 156 -0.45 9.83 5.94
C PHE A 156 0.21 8.92 4.92
N LEU A 157 0.13 9.28 3.63
CA LEU A 157 0.79 8.55 2.55
C LEU A 157 1.45 9.54 1.59
N ARG A 158 2.63 9.20 1.07
CA ARG A 158 3.31 10.06 0.08
C ARG A 158 2.68 9.94 -1.31
N ARG A 159 2.32 8.72 -1.71
CA ARG A 159 1.65 8.37 -2.96
C ARG A 159 1.08 6.97 -2.85
N ILE A 160 -0.05 6.71 -3.49
CA ILE A 160 -0.54 5.35 -3.69
C ILE A 160 0.27 4.74 -4.85
N PRO A 161 1.01 3.64 -4.64
CA PRO A 161 1.74 2.98 -5.74
C PRO A 161 0.78 2.44 -6.81
N PRO A 162 1.22 2.32 -8.07
CA PRO A 162 0.43 1.64 -9.09
C PRO A 162 0.21 0.18 -8.68
N HIS A 163 -0.93 -0.37 -9.11
CA HIS A 163 -1.28 -1.75 -8.78
C HIS A 163 -0.26 -2.73 -9.40
N PRO A 164 0.29 -3.71 -8.62
CA PRO A 164 1.44 -4.52 -9.05
C PRO A 164 1.13 -5.48 -10.21
N PHE A 165 -0.14 -5.76 -10.47
CA PHE A 165 -0.59 -6.60 -11.57
C PHE A 165 -0.95 -5.84 -12.86
N THR A 166 -0.78 -4.52 -12.91
CA THR A 166 -1.13 -3.70 -14.09
C THR A 166 -0.46 -4.18 -15.39
N SER A 167 0.74 -4.73 -15.31
CA SER A 167 1.45 -5.27 -16.49
C SER A 167 0.96 -6.66 -16.93
N TRP A 168 0.23 -7.37 -16.08
CA TRP A 168 -0.18 -8.77 -16.32
C TRP A 168 -1.68 -8.89 -16.58
N SER A 169 -2.49 -8.12 -15.86
CA SER A 169 -3.93 -8.01 -16.08
C SER A 169 -4.28 -6.55 -16.38
N PRO A 170 -4.88 -6.26 -17.54
CA PRO A 170 -5.28 -4.90 -17.90
C PRO A 170 -6.41 -4.37 -17.01
N TYR A 171 -7.13 -5.25 -16.31
CA TYR A 171 -8.24 -4.88 -15.43
C TYR A 171 -7.79 -4.59 -13.99
N ALA A 172 -6.51 -4.86 -13.68
CA ALA A 172 -5.97 -4.76 -12.34
C ALA A 172 -5.88 -3.29 -11.88
N ARG A 173 -6.69 -2.93 -10.88
CA ARG A 173 -6.81 -1.54 -10.40
C ARG A 173 -7.13 -1.50 -8.91
N TRP A 174 -7.02 -0.30 -8.33
CA TRP A 174 -7.48 -0.02 -6.99
C TRP A 174 -8.93 0.41 -7.00
N GLU A 175 -9.74 -0.19 -6.14
CA GLU A 175 -11.08 0.29 -5.82
C GLU A 175 -11.20 0.57 -4.33
N PHE A 176 -12.08 1.51 -4.00
CA PHE A 176 -12.24 2.07 -2.67
C PHE A 176 -13.67 1.86 -2.20
N VAL A 177 -13.85 1.63 -0.91
CA VAL A 177 -15.16 1.47 -0.29
C VAL A 177 -15.50 2.76 0.46
N PRO A 178 -16.60 3.46 0.12
CA PRO A 178 -17.02 4.66 0.82
C PRO A 178 -17.58 4.31 2.20
N ALA A 179 -17.37 5.22 3.16
CA ALA A 179 -17.88 5.10 4.52
C ALA A 179 -19.33 5.59 4.62
N ALA A 180 -19.68 6.63 3.84
CA ALA A 180 -21.02 7.19 3.77
C ALA A 180 -21.36 7.62 2.33
N GLY A 181 -22.65 7.63 2.01
CA GLY A 181 -23.19 8.17 0.75
C GLY A 181 -22.87 7.37 -0.52
N GLY A 182 -22.38 6.14 -0.38
CA GLY A 182 -22.22 5.18 -1.47
C GLY A 182 -22.27 3.74 -0.95
N SER A 183 -22.48 2.78 -1.85
CA SER A 183 -22.45 1.36 -1.55
C SER A 183 -21.50 0.63 -2.50
N GLY A 184 -20.80 -0.38 -1.99
CA GLY A 184 -19.90 -1.22 -2.78
C GLY A 184 -18.50 -0.62 -3.01
N ARG A 185 -17.80 -1.19 -3.99
CA ARG A 185 -16.44 -0.81 -4.38
C ARG A 185 -16.51 0.18 -5.55
N VAL A 186 -15.72 1.24 -5.49
CA VAL A 186 -15.76 2.34 -6.45
C VAL A 186 -14.33 2.72 -6.85
N ALA A 187 -14.08 2.86 -8.15
CA ALA A 187 -12.80 3.35 -8.66
C ALA A 187 -12.58 4.82 -8.26
N SER A 188 -11.34 5.28 -8.13
CA SER A 188 -11.04 6.67 -7.72
C SER A 188 -11.67 7.72 -8.65
N GLU A 189 -11.80 7.41 -9.94
CA GLU A 189 -12.38 8.30 -10.96
C GLU A 189 -13.90 8.44 -10.85
N ALA A 190 -14.57 7.42 -10.31
CA ALA A 190 -16.01 7.42 -10.10
C ALA A 190 -16.40 7.99 -8.72
N TRP A 191 -15.43 8.47 -7.94
CA TRP A 191 -15.68 9.03 -6.61
C TRP A 191 -16.35 10.41 -6.71
N THR A 192 -17.61 10.50 -6.29
CA THR A 192 -18.40 11.74 -6.33
C THR A 192 -18.36 12.47 -5.00
N SER A 193 -18.86 13.72 -4.95
CA SER A 193 -19.00 14.50 -3.72
C SER A 193 -20.02 13.93 -2.73
N SER A 194 -20.92 13.04 -3.19
CA SER A 194 -21.86 12.35 -2.31
C SER A 194 -21.21 11.23 -1.51
N MET A 195 -20.08 10.69 -1.99
CA MET A 195 -19.34 9.63 -1.31
C MET A 195 -18.31 10.23 -0.36
N VAL A 196 -18.41 9.87 0.91
CA VAL A 196 -17.58 10.46 1.97
C VAL A 196 -16.84 9.36 2.73
N GLY A 197 -15.54 9.56 2.88
CA GLY A 197 -14.68 8.72 3.69
C GLY A 197 -14.27 7.44 2.97
N VAL A 198 -12.97 7.19 2.84
CA VAL A 198 -12.44 5.93 2.33
C VAL A 198 -12.35 4.92 3.48
N MET A 199 -13.38 4.09 3.61
CA MET A 199 -13.44 3.05 4.65
C MET A 199 -12.43 1.94 4.38
N ASP A 200 -12.29 1.49 3.14
CA ASP A 200 -11.39 0.39 2.77
C ASP A 200 -10.84 0.57 1.36
N ILE A 201 -9.71 -0.10 1.09
CA ILE A 201 -9.10 -0.21 -0.23
C ILE A 201 -9.00 -1.68 -0.60
N ARG A 202 -9.31 -2.00 -1.86
CA ARG A 202 -9.32 -3.35 -2.41
C ARG A 202 -8.55 -3.40 -3.73
N SER A 203 -7.86 -4.51 -3.93
CA SER A 203 -7.44 -4.94 -5.26
C SER A 203 -8.66 -5.37 -6.05
N VAL A 204 -8.70 -5.10 -7.35
CA VAL A 204 -9.74 -5.64 -8.25
C VAL A 204 -9.10 -6.05 -9.56
N GLY A 205 -9.47 -7.23 -10.07
CA GLY A 205 -9.07 -7.70 -11.40
C GLY A 205 -7.64 -8.26 -11.47
N ALA A 206 -7.02 -8.60 -10.34
CA ALA A 206 -5.71 -9.25 -10.33
C ALA A 206 -5.80 -10.78 -10.50
N GLY A 207 -6.94 -11.38 -10.16
CA GLY A 207 -7.26 -12.79 -10.39
C GLY A 207 -7.16 -13.67 -9.14
N LEU A 208 -6.87 -14.95 -9.34
CA LEU A 208 -6.63 -15.88 -8.23
C LEU A 208 -5.17 -15.84 -7.82
N ALA A 209 -4.94 -15.84 -6.52
CA ALA A 209 -3.62 -15.95 -5.94
C ALA A 209 -3.08 -17.38 -6.01
N ILE A 210 -1.79 -17.55 -5.72
CA ILE A 210 -1.12 -18.87 -5.66
C ILE A 210 -1.81 -19.79 -4.64
N ASP A 211 -2.35 -19.23 -3.56
CA ASP A 211 -3.09 -19.97 -2.52
C ASP A 211 -4.56 -20.27 -2.91
N GLY A 212 -5.01 -19.86 -4.09
CA GLY A 212 -6.37 -20.06 -4.58
C GLY A 212 -7.38 -19.05 -4.05
N THR A 213 -6.97 -18.10 -3.20
CA THR A 213 -7.87 -17.02 -2.76
C THR A 213 -8.04 -15.98 -3.86
N ASN A 214 -9.22 -15.34 -3.90
CA ASN A 214 -9.45 -14.24 -4.82
C ASN A 214 -8.73 -13.00 -4.30
N THR A 215 -7.84 -12.41 -5.11
CA THR A 215 -7.14 -11.17 -4.74
C THR A 215 -8.09 -10.01 -4.52
N ASP A 216 -9.30 -10.10 -5.05
CA ASP A 216 -10.29 -9.04 -4.94
C ASP A 216 -10.87 -8.93 -3.52
N ASP A 217 -10.66 -9.96 -2.70
CA ASP A 217 -11.07 -9.99 -1.28
C ASP A 217 -9.93 -9.62 -0.33
N TRP A 218 -8.77 -9.27 -0.89
CA TRP A 218 -7.59 -8.87 -0.11
C TRP A 218 -7.65 -7.44 0.36
#